data_AF-A0ABC9TR69-F1
#
_entry.id   AF-A0ABC9TR69-F1
#
_cell.length_a   1.000
_cell.length_b   1.000
_cell.length_c   1.000
_cell.angle_alpha   90.00
_cell.angle_beta   90.00
_cell.angle_gamma   90.00
#
_symmetry.space_group_name_H-M   'P 1'
#
loop_
_entity.id
_entity.type
_entity.pdbx_description
1 polymer ?
#
loop_
_entity_poly.entity_id
_entity_poly.type
_entity_poly.pdbx_seq_one_letter_code
_entity_poly.pdbx_strand_id
1 'polypeptide(L)'
;MKTIVICLAGLVGMCILNVTVGTLLLGKLVVLAGTPPLSGGIVAYMIVSEQANAMGRPDLSTLALAVFVLQSFVGYPLTAFFLKKEANYLLKNYRNGIVEGEKEAINSSKKPLIPQLPEKYNTTNTVLFKVAVAGVIGILITIATREFLSRYVILLIVGVILSEIGFLDRSPLIKSQVFGFSMVVIIGYVVVAGIGGTTPDVVLSSLIPTVGVIVIGTIGLAVGAMIAGKLLGFRKEMAISVALTALYGYPGTYILSQESVKAVSDDETEKEYLRSRIEPKMIVGGFTTVTFASVFVASILVKFF
;
A
#
# COMPACT_ATOMS: atom_id res chain seq x y z
N MET A 1 -9.30 -8.00 11.19
CA MET A 1 -10.41 -7.23 10.58
C MET A 1 -10.44 -5.77 11.02
N LYS A 2 -10.27 -5.44 12.32
CA LYS A 2 -10.23 -4.05 12.81
C LYS A 2 -9.21 -3.17 12.06
N THR A 3 -8.01 -3.70 11.82
CA THR A 3 -6.95 -3.07 11.01
C THR A 3 -7.43 -2.64 9.61
N ILE A 4 -8.18 -3.51 8.92
CA ILE A 4 -8.71 -3.25 7.57
C ILE A 4 -9.69 -2.07 7.62
N VAL A 5 -10.60 -2.05 8.59
CA VAL A 5 -11.59 -0.98 8.74
C VAL A 5 -10.90 0.36 9.02
N ILE A 6 -9.87 0.39 9.86
CA ILE A 6 -9.08 1.60 10.15
C ILE A 6 -8.37 2.10 8.89
N CYS A 7 -7.75 1.21 8.12
CA CYS A 7 -7.12 1.55 6.84
C CYS A 7 -8.13 2.17 5.86
N LEU A 8 -9.28 1.53 5.68
CA LEU A 8 -10.32 2.02 4.77
C LEU A 8 -10.88 3.36 5.22
N ALA A 9 -11.13 3.53 6.53
CA ALA A 9 -11.57 4.81 7.08
C ALA A 9 -10.52 5.92 6.93
N GLY A 10 -9.24 5.59 7.09
CA GLY A 10 -8.13 6.50 6.79
C GLY A 10 -8.13 6.92 5.32
N LEU A 11 -8.25 5.98 4.39
CA LEU A 11 -8.31 6.29 2.95
C LEU A 11 -9.55 7.12 2.58
N VAL A 12 -10.71 6.85 3.19
CA VAL A 12 -11.91 7.68 3.01
C VAL A 12 -11.66 9.09 3.54
N GLY A 13 -11.05 9.22 4.73
CA GLY A 13 -10.67 10.51 5.30
C GLY A 13 -9.70 11.29 4.40
N MET A 14 -8.71 10.61 3.83
CA MET A 14 -7.78 11.17 2.84
C MET A 14 -8.53 11.68 1.60
N CYS A 15 -9.40 10.84 1.01
CA CYS A 15 -10.16 11.21 -0.18
C CYS A 15 -11.09 12.39 0.09
N ILE A 16 -11.82 12.38 1.21
CA ILE A 16 -12.72 13.49 1.58
C ILE A 16 -11.92 14.79 1.73
N LEU A 17 -10.83 14.77 2.50
CA LEU A 17 -10.07 15.99 2.78
C LEU A 17 -9.40 16.54 1.52
N ASN A 18 -8.82 15.67 0.68
CA ASN A 18 -8.24 16.07 -0.59
C ASN A 18 -9.30 16.59 -1.57
N VAL A 19 -10.41 15.87 -1.76
CA VAL A 19 -11.48 16.29 -2.71
C VAL A 19 -12.19 17.55 -2.25
N THR A 20 -12.25 17.84 -0.95
CA THR A 20 -12.87 19.07 -0.43
C THR A 20 -11.85 20.20 -0.31
N VAL A 21 -10.98 20.14 0.69
CA VAL A 21 -9.99 21.18 1.02
C VAL A 21 -8.91 21.27 -0.06
N GLY A 22 -8.41 20.14 -0.52
CA GLY A 22 -7.42 20.12 -1.60
C GLY A 22 -7.96 20.74 -2.89
N THR A 23 -9.22 20.47 -3.26
CA THR A 23 -9.80 21.02 -4.50
C THR A 23 -9.92 22.55 -4.42
N LEU A 24 -10.25 23.07 -3.23
CA LEU A 24 -10.32 24.51 -2.99
C LEU A 24 -8.95 25.20 -3.08
N LEU A 25 -7.89 24.54 -2.62
CA LEU A 25 -6.55 25.13 -2.52
C LEU A 25 -5.66 24.87 -3.75
N LEU A 26 -5.77 23.70 -4.37
CA LEU A 26 -4.85 23.20 -5.39
C LEU A 26 -5.52 22.96 -6.75
N GLY A 27 -6.86 23.00 -6.80
CA GLY A 27 -7.64 22.73 -7.99
C GLY A 27 -8.00 21.25 -8.16
N LYS A 28 -9.16 21.02 -8.79
CA LYS A 28 -9.79 19.69 -8.92
C LYS A 28 -8.88 18.68 -9.62
N LEU A 29 -8.29 19.03 -10.77
CA LEU A 29 -7.49 18.09 -11.56
C LEU A 29 -6.22 17.65 -10.82
N VAL A 30 -5.56 18.57 -10.13
CA VAL A 30 -4.37 18.27 -9.31
C VAL A 30 -4.70 17.26 -8.22
N VAL A 31 -5.81 17.48 -7.52
CA VAL A 31 -6.25 16.60 -6.44
C VAL A 31 -6.62 15.22 -6.94
N LEU A 32 -7.39 15.15 -8.02
CA LEU A 32 -7.79 13.88 -8.59
C LEU A 32 -6.58 13.10 -9.12
N ALA A 33 -5.51 13.81 -9.53
CA ALA A 33 -4.29 13.19 -10.06
C ALA A 33 -3.38 12.69 -8.94
N GLY A 34 -3.21 13.51 -7.89
CA GLY A 34 -2.29 13.22 -6.80
C GLY A 34 -2.87 12.30 -5.73
N THR A 35 -4.19 12.28 -5.52
CA THR A 35 -4.80 11.47 -4.43
C THR A 35 -4.67 9.96 -4.64
N PRO A 36 -4.87 9.40 -5.85
CA PRO A 36 -4.73 7.95 -6.03
C PRO A 36 -3.31 7.43 -5.79
N PRO A 37 -2.23 8.01 -6.34
CA PRO A 37 -0.86 7.59 -6.02
C PRO A 37 -0.54 7.71 -4.52
N LEU A 38 -1.17 8.67 -3.81
CA LEU A 38 -1.03 8.84 -2.35
C LEU A 38 -1.57 7.65 -1.55
N SER A 39 -2.51 6.87 -2.11
CA SER A 39 -2.99 5.63 -1.48
C SER A 39 -2.05 4.43 -1.68
N GLY A 40 -0.91 4.64 -2.36
CA GLY A 40 0.29 3.83 -2.17
C GLY A 40 0.71 2.90 -3.29
N GLY A 41 -0.04 2.83 -4.39
CA GLY A 41 0.23 1.87 -5.45
C GLY A 41 0.97 2.48 -6.63
N ILE A 42 2.06 1.86 -7.08
CA ILE A 42 2.59 2.08 -8.43
C ILE A 42 1.51 1.85 -9.50
N VAL A 43 0.61 0.90 -9.23
CA VAL A 43 -0.57 0.62 -10.04
C VAL A 43 -1.53 1.81 -10.08
N ALA A 44 -1.80 2.45 -8.94
CA ALA A 44 -2.66 3.64 -8.88
C ALA A 44 -2.04 4.80 -9.67
N TYR A 45 -0.72 4.98 -9.59
CA TYR A 45 0.02 5.90 -10.44
C TYR A 45 -0.17 5.56 -11.93
N MET A 46 0.00 4.30 -12.34
CA MET A 46 -0.15 3.91 -13.74
C MET A 46 -1.54 4.23 -14.29
N ILE A 47 -2.61 3.96 -13.52
CA ILE A 47 -3.99 4.26 -13.92
C ILE A 47 -4.17 5.78 -14.15
N VAL A 48 -3.66 6.61 -13.24
CA VAL A 48 -3.74 8.08 -13.38
C VAL A 48 -2.89 8.58 -14.54
N SER A 49 -1.67 8.06 -14.67
CA SER A 49 -0.72 8.45 -15.73
C SER A 49 -1.30 8.18 -17.12
N GLU A 50 -1.89 7.01 -17.32
CA GLU A 50 -2.54 6.64 -18.57
C GLU A 50 -3.68 7.61 -18.93
N GLN A 51 -4.57 7.90 -17.98
CA GLN A 51 -5.66 8.85 -18.21
C GLN A 51 -5.15 10.28 -18.46
N ALA A 52 -4.20 10.75 -17.66
CA ALA A 52 -3.63 12.09 -17.79
C ALA A 52 -3.02 12.29 -19.18
N ASN A 53 -2.30 11.29 -19.68
CA ASN A 53 -1.73 11.31 -21.03
C ASN A 53 -2.80 11.24 -22.12
N ALA A 54 -3.84 10.41 -21.95
CA ALA A 54 -4.96 10.33 -22.89
C ALA A 54 -5.72 11.66 -23.04
N MET A 55 -5.74 12.48 -21.99
CA MET A 55 -6.34 13.82 -21.99
C MET A 55 -5.39 14.93 -22.47
N GLY A 56 -4.16 14.61 -22.88
CA GLY A 56 -3.16 15.61 -23.27
C GLY A 56 -2.64 16.44 -22.10
N ARG A 57 -2.68 15.90 -20.87
CA ARG A 57 -2.23 16.55 -19.62
C ARG A 57 -1.08 15.78 -18.96
N PRO A 58 0.09 15.67 -19.63
CA PRO A 58 1.26 14.97 -19.07
C PRO A 58 1.79 15.62 -17.79
N ASP A 59 1.50 16.90 -17.56
CA ASP A 59 1.80 17.61 -16.31
C ASP A 59 1.16 16.94 -15.08
N LEU A 60 -0.06 16.42 -15.21
CA LEU A 60 -0.74 15.69 -14.14
C LEU A 60 -0.13 14.31 -13.91
N SER A 61 0.40 13.67 -14.96
CA SER A 61 1.17 12.42 -14.83
C SER A 61 2.48 12.66 -14.07
N THR A 62 3.20 13.74 -14.37
CA THR A 62 4.41 14.11 -13.62
C THR A 62 4.08 14.45 -12.16
N LEU A 63 2.98 15.17 -11.91
CA LEU A 63 2.52 15.42 -10.53
C LEU A 63 2.20 14.12 -9.79
N ALA A 64 1.49 13.19 -10.44
CA ALA A 64 1.17 11.89 -9.85
C ALA A 64 2.42 11.08 -9.51
N LEU A 65 3.46 11.14 -10.37
CA LEU A 65 4.76 10.54 -10.09
C LEU A 65 5.45 11.21 -8.91
N ALA A 66 5.44 12.54 -8.86
CA ALA A 66 6.03 13.31 -7.76
C ALA A 66 5.35 12.94 -6.42
N VAL A 67 4.02 12.83 -6.39
CA VAL A 67 3.30 12.35 -5.20
C VAL A 67 3.73 10.92 -4.85
N PHE A 68 3.76 10.01 -5.83
CA PHE A 68 4.15 8.61 -5.63
C PHE A 68 5.55 8.46 -5.00
N VAL A 69 6.52 9.27 -5.43
CA VAL A 69 7.90 9.23 -4.94
C VAL A 69 8.02 9.93 -3.58
N LEU A 70 7.46 11.15 -3.46
CA LEU A 70 7.70 12.01 -2.31
C LEU A 70 6.86 11.65 -1.08
N GLN A 71 5.71 10.97 -1.25
CA GLN A 71 4.86 10.58 -0.13
C GLN A 71 5.59 9.74 0.93
N SER A 72 6.54 8.91 0.50
CA SER A 72 7.26 7.98 1.37
C SER A 72 8.17 8.72 2.36
N PHE A 73 8.70 9.89 1.96
CA PHE A 73 9.50 10.76 2.82
C PHE A 73 8.70 11.34 3.99
N VAL A 74 7.37 11.46 3.85
CA VAL A 74 6.47 11.87 4.93
C VAL A 74 5.99 10.64 5.70
N GLY A 75 5.66 9.56 5.00
CA GLY A 75 5.13 8.33 5.60
C GLY A 75 6.11 7.64 6.54
N TYR A 76 7.39 7.50 6.16
CA TYR A 76 8.37 6.79 6.98
C TYR A 76 8.63 7.45 8.34
N PRO A 77 8.97 8.76 8.42
CA PRO A 77 9.25 9.39 9.71
C PRO A 77 8.02 9.45 10.62
N LEU A 78 6.84 9.76 10.07
CA LEU A 78 5.60 9.81 10.85
C LEU A 78 5.24 8.44 11.40
N THR A 79 5.31 7.40 10.57
CA THR A 79 5.03 6.04 11.03
C THR A 79 6.05 5.63 12.10
N ALA A 80 7.35 5.82 11.88
CA ALA A 80 8.37 5.46 12.86
C ALA A 80 8.12 6.14 14.22
N PHE A 81 7.70 7.41 14.22
CA PHE A 81 7.36 8.14 15.44
C PHE A 81 6.16 7.54 16.19
N PHE A 82 5.04 7.30 15.50
CA PHE A 82 3.85 6.73 16.12
C PHE A 82 4.04 5.27 16.53
N LEU A 83 4.72 4.48 15.70
CA LEU A 83 5.00 3.07 15.96
C LEU A 83 5.95 2.90 17.15
N LYS A 84 6.96 3.77 17.29
CA LYS A 84 7.82 3.78 18.48
C LYS A 84 7.05 4.12 19.75
N LYS A 85 6.08 5.05 19.69
CA LYS A 85 5.19 5.35 20.84
C LYS A 85 4.32 4.16 21.22
N GLU A 86 3.74 3.48 20.23
CA GLU A 86 2.93 2.29 20.46
C GLU A 86 3.77 1.13 21.02
N ALA A 87 4.95 0.90 20.46
CA ALA A 87 5.87 -0.15 20.91
C ALA A 87 6.30 0.08 22.37
N ASN A 88 6.64 1.31 22.75
CA ASN A 88 6.95 1.65 24.15
C ASN A 88 5.77 1.42 25.10
N TYR A 89 4.55 1.71 24.66
CA TYR A 89 3.36 1.45 25.47
C TYR A 89 3.14 -0.05 25.69
N LEU A 90 3.17 -0.84 24.61
CA LEU A 90 3.03 -2.29 24.67
C LEU A 90 4.13 -2.92 25.54
N LEU A 91 5.35 -2.41 25.45
CA LEU A 91 6.48 -2.85 26.26
C LEU A 91 6.28 -2.53 27.75
N LYS A 92 5.80 -1.32 28.08
CA LYS A 92 5.50 -0.94 29.46
C LYS A 92 4.42 -1.86 30.06
N ASN A 93 3.38 -2.18 29.30
CA ASN A 93 2.35 -3.12 29.73
C ASN A 93 2.93 -4.52 29.97
N TYR A 94 3.77 -5.00 29.05
CA TYR A 94 4.46 -6.28 29.17
C TYR A 94 5.34 -6.37 30.42
N ARG A 95 6.19 -5.36 30.67
CA ARG A 95 7.05 -5.27 31.86
C ARG A 95 6.25 -5.18 33.17
N ASN A 96 5.04 -4.62 33.11
CA ASN A 96 4.12 -4.54 34.25
C ASN A 96 3.27 -5.82 34.44
N GLY A 97 3.50 -6.87 33.66
CA GLY A 97 2.72 -8.12 33.72
C GLY A 97 1.30 -8.01 33.14
N ILE A 98 0.94 -6.88 32.52
CA ILE A 98 -0.35 -6.69 31.84
C ILE A 98 -0.20 -7.21 30.41
N VAL A 99 -0.46 -8.50 30.23
CA VAL A 99 -0.46 -9.12 28.90
C VAL A 99 -1.82 -8.90 28.24
N GLU A 100 -1.97 -7.81 27.47
CA GLU A 100 -3.17 -7.59 26.66
C GLU A 100 -3.19 -8.59 25.48
N GLY A 101 -4.22 -9.46 25.46
CA GLY A 101 -4.88 -10.04 24.28
C GLY A 101 -4.06 -10.88 23.29
N GLU A 102 -4.75 -11.77 22.56
CA GLU A 102 -4.19 -12.81 21.67
C GLU A 102 -3.05 -12.35 20.74
N LYS A 103 -2.06 -13.24 20.54
CA LYS A 103 -1.13 -13.15 19.40
C LYS A 103 -1.96 -13.02 18.13
N GLU A 104 -1.88 -11.88 17.44
CA GLU A 104 -2.46 -11.73 16.11
C GLU A 104 -1.57 -12.49 15.11
N ALA A 105 -1.67 -13.81 15.07
CA ALA A 105 -0.98 -14.57 14.05
C ALA A 105 -1.60 -14.27 12.68
N ILE A 106 -0.77 -14.09 11.66
CA ILE A 106 -1.21 -14.18 10.27
C ILE A 106 -1.61 -15.65 10.06
N ASN A 107 -2.86 -16.02 10.36
CA ASN A 107 -3.35 -17.38 10.24
C ASN A 107 -3.25 -17.83 8.77
N SER A 108 -2.26 -18.66 8.48
CA SER A 108 -2.06 -19.35 7.19
C SER A 108 -2.73 -20.73 7.17
N SER A 109 -3.60 -21.04 8.14
CA SER A 109 -4.12 -22.39 8.42
C SER A 109 -5.29 -22.86 7.53
N LYS A 110 -5.46 -22.30 6.33
CA LYS A 110 -6.38 -22.91 5.34
C LYS A 110 -5.59 -23.87 4.45
N LYS A 111 -5.91 -25.16 4.52
CA LYS A 111 -5.43 -26.16 3.57
C LYS A 111 -5.89 -25.72 2.17
N PRO A 112 -4.99 -25.50 1.20
CA PRO A 112 -5.38 -25.11 -0.14
C PRO A 112 -6.19 -26.22 -0.82
N LEU A 113 -7.12 -25.86 -1.70
CA LEU A 113 -7.92 -26.82 -2.47
C LEU A 113 -7.04 -27.63 -3.44
N ILE A 114 -6.00 -27.01 -3.98
CA ILE A 114 -4.97 -27.64 -4.79
C ILE A 114 -3.72 -27.80 -3.91
N PRO A 115 -3.26 -29.04 -3.64
CA PRO A 115 -2.02 -29.24 -2.91
C PRO A 115 -0.85 -28.62 -3.67
N GLN A 116 0.07 -27.98 -2.94
CA GLN A 116 1.29 -27.46 -3.54
C GLN A 116 2.04 -28.59 -4.24
N LEU A 117 2.59 -28.31 -5.42
CA LEU A 117 3.38 -29.26 -6.19
C LEU A 117 4.49 -29.86 -5.30
N PRO A 118 4.82 -31.15 -5.45
CA PRO A 118 5.94 -31.76 -4.74
C PRO A 118 7.21 -30.93 -4.91
N GLU A 119 8.05 -30.84 -3.87
CA GLU A 119 9.27 -30.01 -3.87
C GLU A 119 10.14 -30.20 -5.12
N LYS A 120 10.20 -31.43 -5.66
CA LYS A 120 10.91 -31.76 -6.91
C LYS A 120 10.50 -30.92 -8.12
N TYR A 121 9.26 -30.45 -8.17
CA TYR A 121 8.71 -29.64 -9.27
C TYR A 121 8.53 -28.16 -8.90
N ASN A 122 8.77 -27.79 -7.64
CA ASN A 122 8.67 -26.41 -7.16
C ASN A 122 9.97 -25.64 -7.42
N THR A 123 10.35 -25.53 -8.69
CA THR A 123 11.52 -24.76 -9.11
C THR A 123 11.16 -23.30 -9.35
N THR A 124 12.16 -22.41 -9.36
CA THR A 124 12.02 -21.00 -9.74
C THR A 124 11.22 -20.82 -11.02
N ASN A 125 11.48 -21.65 -12.03
CA ASN A 125 10.80 -21.58 -13.33
C ASN A 125 9.32 -21.95 -13.21
N THR A 126 8.99 -22.97 -12.42
CA THR A 126 7.59 -23.35 -12.18
C THR A 126 6.81 -22.24 -11.47
N VAL A 127 7.42 -21.59 -10.47
CA VAL A 127 6.80 -20.47 -9.76
C VAL A 127 6.55 -19.30 -10.71
N LEU A 128 7.54 -18.92 -11.52
CA LEU A 128 7.39 -17.85 -12.51
C LEU A 128 6.38 -18.20 -13.60
N PHE A 129 6.35 -19.46 -14.05
CA PHE A 129 5.37 -19.93 -15.03
C PHE A 129 3.94 -19.79 -14.51
N LYS A 130 3.67 -20.20 -13.26
CA LYS A 130 2.35 -20.02 -12.64
C LYS A 130 1.93 -18.54 -12.57
N VAL A 131 2.87 -17.65 -12.23
CA VAL A 131 2.62 -16.19 -12.22
C VAL A 131 2.30 -15.69 -13.62
N ALA A 132 3.03 -16.14 -14.65
CA ALA A 132 2.76 -15.78 -16.03
C ALA A 132 1.38 -16.27 -16.50
N VAL A 133 1.03 -17.53 -16.18
CA VAL A 133 -0.29 -18.11 -16.48
C VAL A 133 -1.41 -17.31 -15.80
N ALA A 134 -1.24 -16.96 -14.52
CA ALA A 134 -2.20 -16.13 -13.80
C ALA A 134 -2.39 -14.75 -14.46
N GLY A 135 -1.29 -14.14 -14.92
CA GLY A 135 -1.32 -12.88 -15.68
C GLY A 135 -2.09 -13.01 -17.00
N VAL A 136 -1.82 -14.06 -17.78
CA VAL A 136 -2.53 -14.33 -19.03
C VAL A 136 -4.03 -14.52 -18.80
N ILE A 137 -4.41 -15.32 -17.78
CA ILE A 137 -5.81 -15.51 -17.41
C ILE A 137 -6.47 -14.16 -17.09
N GLY A 138 -5.82 -13.32 -16.29
CA GLY A 138 -6.35 -11.99 -15.97
C GLY A 138 -6.49 -11.06 -17.19
N ILE A 139 -5.55 -11.11 -18.13
CA ILE A 139 -5.65 -10.36 -19.40
C ILE A 139 -6.81 -10.88 -20.25
N LEU A 140 -6.97 -12.20 -20.39
CA LEU A 140 -8.07 -12.80 -21.14
C LEU A 140 -9.44 -12.41 -20.57
N ILE A 141 -9.58 -12.43 -19.23
CA ILE A 141 -10.79 -11.96 -18.55
C ILE A 141 -11.02 -10.47 -18.80
N THR A 142 -9.96 -9.65 -18.76
CA THR A 142 -10.04 -8.21 -19.04
C THR A 142 -10.58 -7.94 -20.44
N ILE A 143 -10.08 -8.67 -21.45
CA ILE A 143 -10.54 -8.57 -22.84
C ILE A 143 -12.00 -9.04 -22.95
N ALA A 144 -12.35 -10.19 -22.35
CA ALA A 144 -13.69 -10.74 -22.40
C ALA A 144 -14.75 -9.84 -21.74
N THR A 145 -14.37 -9.13 -20.67
CA THR A 145 -15.22 -8.18 -19.95
C THR A 145 -15.24 -6.78 -20.57
N ARG A 146 -14.56 -6.57 -21.72
CA ARG A 146 -14.43 -5.27 -22.41
C ARG A 146 -13.95 -4.15 -21.48
N GLU A 147 -13.01 -4.47 -20.59
CA GLU A 147 -12.46 -3.54 -19.61
C GLU A 147 -13.51 -2.85 -18.72
N PHE A 148 -14.63 -3.53 -18.40
CA PHE A 148 -15.64 -3.01 -17.48
C PHE A 148 -15.05 -2.57 -16.12
N LEU A 149 -14.04 -3.31 -15.65
CA LEU A 149 -13.16 -2.93 -14.55
C LEU A 149 -11.75 -2.72 -15.10
N SER A 150 -10.99 -1.83 -14.46
CA SER A 150 -9.58 -1.65 -14.78
C SER A 150 -8.86 -2.99 -14.75
N ARG A 151 -8.03 -3.24 -15.79
CA ARG A 151 -7.16 -4.40 -15.93
C ARG A 151 -6.45 -4.78 -14.63
N TYR A 152 -5.96 -3.80 -13.90
CA TYR A 152 -5.22 -4.02 -12.68
C TYR A 152 -6.09 -4.59 -11.55
N VAL A 153 -7.35 -4.18 -11.45
CA VAL A 153 -8.31 -4.74 -10.48
C VAL A 153 -8.59 -6.21 -10.80
N ILE A 154 -8.78 -6.53 -12.09
CA ILE A 154 -9.04 -7.90 -12.54
C ILE A 154 -7.83 -8.79 -12.24
N LEU A 155 -6.62 -8.33 -12.58
CA LEU A 155 -5.37 -9.05 -12.28
C LEU A 155 -5.20 -9.29 -10.77
N LEU A 156 -5.57 -8.32 -9.92
CA LEU A 156 -5.55 -8.49 -8.47
C LEU A 156 -6.54 -9.56 -8.01
N ILE A 157 -7.79 -9.51 -8.48
CA ILE A 157 -8.83 -10.48 -8.10
C ILE A 157 -8.39 -11.90 -8.50
N VAL A 158 -7.91 -12.06 -9.73
CA VAL A 158 -7.40 -13.35 -10.23
C VAL A 158 -6.22 -13.84 -9.38
N GLY A 159 -5.27 -12.96 -9.06
CA GLY A 159 -4.13 -13.29 -8.19
C GLY A 159 -4.55 -13.76 -6.80
N VAL A 160 -5.52 -13.08 -6.17
CA VAL A 160 -6.07 -13.47 -4.87
C VAL A 160 -6.78 -14.84 -4.98
N ILE A 161 -7.67 -15.02 -5.95
CA ILE A 161 -8.42 -16.27 -6.13
C ILE A 161 -7.47 -17.46 -6.37
N LEU A 162 -6.51 -17.33 -7.30
CA LEU A 162 -5.55 -18.40 -7.58
C LEU A 162 -4.61 -18.70 -6.41
N SER A 163 -4.32 -17.69 -5.57
CA SER A 163 -3.54 -17.89 -4.34
C SER A 163 -4.36 -18.61 -3.25
N GLU A 164 -5.65 -18.32 -3.13
CA GLU A 164 -6.55 -19.00 -2.17
C GLU A 164 -6.86 -20.45 -2.59
N ILE A 165 -7.00 -20.70 -3.89
CA ILE A 165 -7.19 -22.06 -4.42
C ILE A 165 -5.90 -22.90 -4.24
N GLY A 166 -4.73 -22.26 -4.12
CA GLY A 166 -3.44 -22.91 -3.94
C GLY A 166 -2.65 -23.15 -5.22
N PHE A 167 -3.14 -22.65 -6.36
CA PHE A 167 -2.40 -22.69 -7.63
C PHE A 167 -1.16 -21.79 -7.55
N LEU A 168 -1.34 -20.53 -7.09
CA LEU A 168 -0.25 -19.58 -6.89
C LEU A 168 0.40 -19.77 -5.51
N ASP A 169 1.72 -19.79 -5.52
CA ASP A 169 2.53 -19.78 -4.31
C ASP A 169 2.38 -18.46 -3.56
N ARG A 170 2.37 -18.51 -2.21
CA ARG A 170 2.47 -17.29 -1.38
C ARG A 170 3.83 -16.63 -1.61
N SER A 171 3.83 -15.31 -1.84
CA SER A 171 5.02 -14.51 -2.15
C SER A 171 5.87 -15.10 -3.28
N PRO A 172 5.28 -15.32 -4.48
CA PRO A 172 5.92 -16.10 -5.53
C PRO A 172 7.21 -15.43 -6.02
N LEU A 173 7.23 -14.10 -6.12
CA LEU A 173 8.41 -13.33 -6.53
C LEU A 173 9.59 -13.43 -5.56
N ILE A 174 9.30 -13.54 -4.25
CA ILE A 174 10.34 -13.73 -3.22
C ILE A 174 10.86 -15.17 -3.29
N LYS A 175 9.96 -16.16 -3.41
CA LYS A 175 10.34 -17.57 -3.58
C LYS A 175 11.20 -17.80 -4.82
N SER A 176 10.90 -17.13 -5.92
CA SER A 176 11.69 -17.21 -7.16
C SER A 176 12.93 -16.30 -7.15
N GLN A 177 13.26 -15.63 -6.04
CA GLN A 177 14.42 -14.72 -5.90
C GLN A 177 14.49 -13.57 -6.92
N VAL A 178 13.42 -13.30 -7.67
CA VAL A 178 13.38 -12.19 -8.66
C VAL A 178 12.81 -10.90 -8.08
N PHE A 179 12.21 -10.92 -6.89
CA PHE A 179 11.55 -9.75 -6.30
C PHE A 179 12.41 -8.48 -6.34
N GLY A 180 13.68 -8.58 -5.92
CA GLY A 180 14.60 -7.43 -5.92
C GLY A 180 14.85 -6.89 -7.34
N PHE A 181 15.14 -7.78 -8.29
CA PHE A 181 15.33 -7.40 -9.69
C PHE A 181 14.05 -6.79 -10.29
N SER A 182 12.89 -7.41 -10.08
CA SER A 182 11.60 -6.90 -10.55
C SER A 182 11.31 -5.50 -10.00
N MET A 183 11.60 -5.23 -8.73
CA MET A 183 11.40 -3.91 -8.15
C MET A 183 12.29 -2.84 -8.80
N VAL A 184 13.57 -3.15 -9.04
CA VAL A 184 14.48 -2.23 -9.74
C VAL A 184 13.96 -1.93 -11.16
N VAL A 185 13.55 -2.96 -11.90
CA VAL A 185 13.02 -2.79 -13.26
C VAL A 185 11.72 -1.99 -13.27
N ILE A 186 10.77 -2.31 -12.39
CA ILE A 186 9.46 -1.65 -12.33
C ILE A 186 9.62 -0.17 -11.93
N ILE A 187 10.37 0.11 -10.87
CA ILE A 187 10.60 1.48 -10.39
C ILE A 187 11.40 2.27 -11.43
N GLY A 188 12.47 1.68 -11.97
CA GLY A 188 13.28 2.32 -13.01
C GLY A 188 12.45 2.66 -14.24
N TYR A 189 11.64 1.72 -14.74
CA TYR A 189 10.75 1.96 -15.87
C TYR A 189 9.73 3.06 -15.56
N VAL A 190 9.04 3.00 -14.42
CA VAL A 190 8.01 3.97 -14.06
C VAL A 190 8.57 5.37 -13.87
N VAL A 191 9.73 5.51 -13.22
CA VAL A 191 10.36 6.81 -13.03
C VAL A 191 10.81 7.37 -14.38
N VAL A 192 11.49 6.57 -15.21
CA VAL A 192 11.96 7.01 -16.54
C VAL A 192 10.80 7.34 -17.47
N ALA A 193 9.76 6.51 -17.53
CA ALA A 193 8.57 6.76 -18.33
C ALA A 193 7.79 7.99 -17.83
N GLY A 194 7.73 8.19 -16.52
CA GLY A 194 7.01 9.30 -15.91
C GLY A 194 7.68 10.67 -16.03
N ILE A 195 8.99 10.71 -16.31
CA ILE A 195 9.75 11.94 -16.59
C ILE A 195 10.20 12.08 -18.06
N GLY A 196 10.02 11.04 -18.87
CA GLY A 196 10.63 10.90 -20.20
C GLY A 196 10.19 11.94 -21.24
N GLY A 197 9.22 12.80 -20.91
CA GLY A 197 8.78 13.93 -21.73
C GLY A 197 8.61 15.23 -20.95
N THR A 198 9.16 15.33 -19.74
CA THR A 198 8.93 16.47 -18.85
C THR A 198 10.16 17.36 -18.71
N THR A 199 9.95 18.68 -18.76
CA THR A 199 11.03 19.65 -18.51
C THR A 199 11.30 19.81 -17.01
N PRO A 200 12.53 20.17 -16.61
CA PRO A 200 12.84 20.45 -15.21
C PRO A 200 11.90 21.49 -14.57
N ASP A 201 11.47 22.50 -15.33
CA ASP A 201 10.54 23.53 -14.85
C ASP A 201 9.14 22.97 -14.51
N VAL A 202 8.63 22.01 -15.29
CA VAL A 202 7.35 21.34 -15.02
C VAL A 202 7.46 20.47 -13.77
N VAL A 203 8.59 19.78 -13.58
CA VAL A 203 8.85 19.01 -12.35
C VAL A 203 8.88 19.96 -11.15
N LEU A 204 9.60 21.08 -11.24
CA LEU A 204 9.75 22.02 -10.13
C LEU A 204 8.42 22.70 -9.77
N SER A 205 7.65 23.15 -10.77
CA SER A 205 6.33 23.74 -10.55
C SER A 205 5.30 22.75 -10.00
N SER A 206 5.48 21.45 -10.26
CA SER A 206 4.63 20.40 -9.68
C SER A 206 4.91 20.10 -8.21
N LEU A 207 6.04 20.55 -7.64
CA LEU A 207 6.40 20.25 -6.25
C LEU A 207 5.45 20.89 -5.23
N ILE A 208 5.10 22.17 -5.40
CA ILE A 208 4.22 22.86 -4.44
C ILE A 208 2.85 22.17 -4.38
N PRO A 209 2.17 21.89 -5.51
CA PRO A 209 0.91 21.17 -5.47
C PRO A 209 1.07 19.73 -4.95
N THR A 210 2.18 19.06 -5.26
CA THR A 210 2.50 17.72 -4.74
C THR A 210 2.58 17.70 -3.23
N VAL A 211 3.37 18.61 -2.63
CA VAL A 211 3.50 18.74 -1.18
C VAL A 211 2.14 19.06 -0.56
N GLY A 212 1.35 19.94 -1.20
CA GLY A 212 -0.02 20.24 -0.77
C GLY A 212 -0.90 18.98 -0.69
N VAL A 213 -0.94 18.18 -1.75
CA VAL A 213 -1.72 16.92 -1.78
C VAL A 213 -1.23 15.93 -0.72
N ILE A 214 0.09 15.78 -0.54
CA ILE A 214 0.67 14.88 0.47
C ILE A 214 0.29 15.33 1.87
N VAL A 215 0.43 16.62 2.20
CA VAL A 215 0.15 17.14 3.54
C VAL A 215 -1.33 17.03 3.86
N ILE A 216 -2.20 17.52 2.98
CA ILE A 216 -3.67 17.46 3.15
C ILE A 216 -4.11 16.00 3.23
N GLY A 217 -3.65 15.15 2.32
CA GLY A 217 -4.03 13.74 2.31
C GLY A 217 -3.53 12.99 3.55
N THR A 218 -2.30 13.24 4.00
CA THR A 218 -1.76 12.63 5.22
C THR A 218 -2.55 13.06 6.46
N ILE A 219 -2.97 14.32 6.55
CA ILE A 219 -3.85 14.80 7.63
C ILE A 219 -5.20 14.09 7.57
N GLY A 220 -5.84 14.04 6.40
CA GLY A 220 -7.13 13.37 6.22
C GLY A 220 -7.06 11.88 6.58
N LEU A 221 -5.95 11.25 6.21
CA LEU A 221 -5.65 9.87 6.54
C LEU A 221 -5.49 9.65 8.05
N ALA A 222 -4.72 10.49 8.73
CA ALA A 222 -4.57 10.42 10.18
C ALA A 222 -5.89 10.68 10.91
N VAL A 223 -6.69 11.65 10.48
CA VAL A 223 -7.99 11.98 11.08
C VAL A 223 -8.98 10.82 10.92
N GLY A 224 -9.12 10.28 9.71
CA GLY A 224 -10.00 9.14 9.45
C GLY A 224 -9.60 7.91 10.29
N ALA A 225 -8.29 7.66 10.40
CA ALA A 225 -7.75 6.57 11.19
C ALA A 225 -7.98 6.76 12.70
N MET A 226 -7.82 7.99 13.22
CA MET A 226 -8.07 8.30 14.64
C MET A 226 -9.54 8.09 15.02
N ILE A 227 -10.47 8.53 14.16
CA ILE A 227 -11.91 8.37 14.39
C ILE A 227 -12.28 6.89 14.43
N ALA A 228 -11.88 6.12 13.40
CA ALA A 228 -12.15 4.69 13.34
C ALA A 228 -11.44 3.92 14.47
N GLY A 229 -10.21 4.31 14.80
CA GLY A 229 -9.43 3.73 15.89
C GLY A 229 -10.15 3.87 17.23
N LYS A 230 -10.66 5.07 17.54
CA LYS A 230 -11.42 5.33 18.77
C LYS A 230 -12.71 4.49 18.84
N LEU A 231 -13.41 4.34 17.73
CA LEU A 231 -14.65 3.55 17.66
C LEU A 231 -14.40 2.03 17.82
N LEU A 232 -13.25 1.53 17.39
CA LEU A 232 -12.90 0.10 17.41
C LEU A 232 -12.07 -0.33 18.62
N GLY A 233 -11.78 0.61 19.55
CA GLY A 233 -10.95 0.38 20.72
C GLY A 233 -9.46 0.25 20.40
N PHE A 234 -8.99 0.80 19.28
CA PHE A 234 -7.58 0.87 18.92
C PHE A 234 -6.94 2.13 19.50
N ARG A 235 -5.71 2.00 19.98
CA ARG A 235 -4.89 3.18 20.31
C ARG A 235 -4.67 4.03 19.07
N LYS A 236 -4.70 5.35 19.27
CA LYS A 236 -4.54 6.32 18.20
C LYS A 236 -3.20 6.16 17.47
N GLU A 237 -2.12 5.85 18.19
CA GLU A 237 -0.79 5.67 17.61
C GLU A 237 -0.73 4.45 16.67
N MET A 238 -1.31 3.31 17.07
CA MET A 238 -1.41 2.14 16.22
C MET A 238 -2.32 2.41 15.02
N ALA A 239 -3.49 3.04 15.24
CA ALA A 239 -4.44 3.32 14.17
C ALA A 239 -3.84 4.23 13.09
N ILE A 240 -3.16 5.31 13.50
CA ILE A 240 -2.45 6.20 12.58
C ILE A 240 -1.33 5.45 11.86
N SER A 241 -0.50 4.68 12.57
CA SER A 241 0.59 3.92 11.95
C SER A 241 0.11 2.95 10.88
N VAL A 242 -0.98 2.23 11.17
CA VAL A 242 -1.62 1.29 10.25
C VAL A 242 -2.17 1.99 9.01
N ALA A 243 -2.79 3.17 9.17
CA ALA A 243 -3.28 3.92 8.03
C ALA A 243 -2.12 4.49 7.19
N LEU A 244 -1.05 5.00 7.83
CA LEU A 244 0.11 5.60 7.15
C LEU A 244 0.87 4.60 6.26
N THR A 245 0.65 3.29 6.44
CA THR A 245 1.15 2.25 5.53
C THR A 245 0.74 2.48 4.07
N ALA A 246 -0.34 3.22 3.83
CA ALA A 246 -0.77 3.65 2.51
C ALA A 246 0.29 4.47 1.76
N LEU A 247 1.26 5.09 2.45
CA LEU A 247 2.23 5.98 1.83
C LEU A 247 3.49 5.26 1.31
N TYR A 248 3.68 3.97 1.62
CA TYR A 248 4.92 3.26 1.24
C TYR A 248 4.79 1.74 1.05
N GLY A 249 3.81 1.06 1.67
CA GLY A 249 3.59 -0.38 1.47
C GLY A 249 4.76 -1.30 1.84
N TYR A 250 4.75 -2.52 1.32
CA TYR A 250 5.80 -3.52 1.53
C TYR A 250 6.98 -3.29 0.56
N PRO A 251 8.27 -3.44 0.97
CA PRO A 251 8.77 -3.96 2.26
C PRO A 251 8.87 -2.92 3.39
N GLY A 252 8.56 -1.65 3.13
CA GLY A 252 8.65 -0.57 4.12
C GLY A 252 7.87 -0.85 5.41
N THR A 253 6.66 -1.43 5.32
CA THR A 253 5.85 -1.81 6.50
C THR A 253 6.55 -2.82 7.40
N TYR A 254 7.26 -3.78 6.81
CA TYR A 254 8.01 -4.78 7.55
C TYR A 254 9.26 -4.15 8.19
N ILE A 255 10.05 -3.40 7.42
CA ILE A 255 11.27 -2.76 7.91
C ILE A 255 10.97 -1.79 9.06
N LEU A 256 9.98 -0.92 8.92
CA LEU A 256 9.64 0.03 9.99
C LEU A 256 9.11 -0.65 11.25
N SER A 257 8.39 -1.76 11.10
CA SER A 257 7.95 -2.57 12.24
C SER A 257 9.15 -3.13 12.99
N GLN A 258 10.09 -3.75 12.26
CA GLN A 258 11.31 -4.31 12.84
C GLN A 258 12.16 -3.25 13.55
N GLU A 259 12.42 -2.14 12.88
CA GLU A 259 13.24 -1.05 13.43
C GLU A 259 12.58 -0.42 14.67
N SER A 260 11.26 -0.22 14.65
CA SER A 260 10.55 0.35 15.80
C SER A 260 10.56 -0.58 17.01
N VAL A 261 10.43 -1.89 16.80
CA VAL A 261 10.56 -2.89 17.86
C VAL A 261 11.98 -2.89 18.41
N LYS A 262 12.98 -3.04 17.53
CA LYS A 262 14.40 -3.07 17.89
C LYS A 262 14.85 -1.80 18.64
N ALA A 263 14.25 -0.65 18.32
CA ALA A 263 14.58 0.62 18.96
C ALA A 263 14.03 0.79 20.39
N VAL A 264 13.16 -0.10 20.86
CA VAL A 264 12.55 -0.01 22.22
C VAL A 264 12.80 -1.24 23.09
N SER A 265 13.06 -2.39 22.50
CA SER A 265 13.27 -3.66 23.22
C SER A 265 14.75 -3.96 23.45
N ASP A 266 15.09 -4.43 24.65
CA ASP A 266 16.45 -4.80 25.01
C ASP A 266 16.68 -6.32 24.88
N ASP A 267 15.63 -7.13 25.12
CA ASP A 267 15.67 -8.59 25.11
C ASP A 267 14.91 -9.23 23.93
N GLU A 268 15.26 -10.46 23.58
CA GLU A 268 14.65 -11.19 22.46
C GLU A 268 13.20 -11.58 22.77
N THR A 269 12.85 -11.82 24.04
CA THR A 269 11.46 -12.11 24.43
C THR A 269 10.54 -10.90 24.26
N GLU A 270 11.04 -9.70 24.61
CA GLU A 270 10.35 -8.42 24.41
C GLU A 270 10.17 -8.13 22.92
N LYS A 271 11.20 -8.40 22.10
CA LYS A 271 11.10 -8.28 20.64
C LYS A 271 10.00 -9.16 20.10
N GLU A 272 10.00 -10.46 20.42
CA GLU A 272 9.00 -11.39 19.89
C GLU A 272 7.58 -10.99 20.31
N TYR A 273 7.40 -10.55 21.56
CA TYR A 273 6.14 -10.01 22.06
C TYR A 273 5.63 -8.83 21.23
N LEU A 274 6.50 -7.84 20.96
CA LEU A 274 6.12 -6.66 20.18
C LEU A 274 5.92 -6.99 18.69
N ARG A 275 6.80 -7.77 18.09
CA ARG A 275 6.71 -8.23 16.70
C ARG A 275 5.37 -8.91 16.42
N SER A 276 4.97 -9.83 17.30
CA SER A 276 3.71 -10.59 17.19
C SER A 276 2.45 -9.72 17.23
N ARG A 277 2.55 -8.45 17.66
CA ARG A 277 1.43 -7.50 17.76
C ARG A 277 1.49 -6.38 16.75
N ILE A 278 2.69 -5.98 16.33
CA ILE A 278 2.90 -4.83 15.44
C ILE A 278 2.96 -5.28 13.98
N GLU A 279 3.80 -6.26 13.65
CA GLU A 279 4.04 -6.65 12.25
C GLU A 279 2.79 -7.14 11.52
N PRO A 280 1.94 -8.02 12.11
CA PRO A 280 0.74 -8.50 11.42
C PRO A 280 -0.18 -7.35 11.02
N LYS A 281 -0.36 -6.36 11.91
CA LYS A 281 -1.20 -5.19 11.65
C LYS A 281 -0.60 -4.29 10.58
N MET A 282 0.71 -4.08 10.59
CA MET A 282 1.39 -3.24 9.60
C MET A 282 1.40 -3.89 8.21
N ILE A 283 1.61 -5.20 8.14
CA ILE A 283 1.59 -5.96 6.88
C ILE A 283 0.17 -6.01 6.31
N VAL A 284 -0.84 -6.34 7.13
CA VAL A 284 -2.25 -6.32 6.72
C VAL A 284 -2.67 -4.91 6.30
N GLY A 285 -2.21 -3.89 7.02
CA GLY A 285 -2.49 -2.50 6.68
C GLY A 285 -1.94 -2.13 5.30
N GLY A 286 -0.65 -2.36 5.07
CA GLY A 286 -0.01 -2.09 3.78
C GLY A 286 -0.64 -2.87 2.63
N PHE A 287 -0.97 -4.15 2.83
CA PHE A 287 -1.68 -4.92 1.80
C PHE A 287 -3.07 -4.35 1.49
N THR A 288 -3.83 -4.00 2.54
CA THR A 288 -5.19 -3.46 2.39
C THR A 288 -5.18 -2.13 1.66
N THR A 289 -4.26 -1.22 2.00
CA THR A 289 -4.21 0.12 1.44
C THR A 289 -3.59 0.11 0.05
N VAL A 290 -2.32 -0.29 -0.03
CA VAL A 290 -1.50 -0.18 -1.24
C VAL A 290 -1.93 -1.13 -2.33
N THR A 291 -2.25 -2.38 -1.98
CA THR A 291 -2.53 -3.41 -2.99
C THR A 291 -4.01 -3.38 -3.38
N PHE A 292 -4.91 -3.40 -2.41
CA PHE A 292 -6.33 -3.50 -2.68
C PHE A 292 -7.00 -2.14 -2.89
N ALA A 293 -7.05 -1.31 -1.85
CA ALA A 293 -7.88 -0.11 -1.86
C ALA A 293 -7.40 0.96 -2.85
N SER A 294 -6.08 1.09 -3.06
CA SER A 294 -5.51 2.10 -3.96
C SER A 294 -6.01 1.97 -5.40
N VAL A 295 -6.18 0.74 -5.88
CA VAL A 295 -6.62 0.46 -7.25
C VAL A 295 -8.09 0.86 -7.43
N PHE A 296 -8.92 0.63 -6.40
CA PHE A 296 -10.32 1.09 -6.41
C PHE A 296 -10.41 2.61 -6.31
N VAL A 297 -9.63 3.24 -5.43
CA VAL A 297 -9.57 4.71 -5.30
C VAL A 297 -9.17 5.33 -6.64
N ALA A 298 -8.11 4.83 -7.29
CA ALA A 298 -7.71 5.28 -8.62
C ALA A 298 -8.81 5.08 -9.66
N SER A 299 -9.37 3.88 -9.74
CA SER A 299 -10.42 3.54 -10.72
C SER A 299 -11.70 4.38 -10.56
N ILE A 300 -11.99 4.85 -9.35
CA ILE A 300 -13.15 5.71 -9.08
C ILE A 300 -12.79 7.17 -9.40
N LEU A 301 -11.69 7.69 -8.85
CA LEU A 301 -11.32 9.11 -9.00
C LEU A 301 -10.99 9.47 -10.45
N VAL A 302 -10.44 8.53 -11.22
CA VAL A 302 -10.14 8.72 -12.65
C VAL A 302 -11.41 8.83 -13.51
N LYS A 303 -12.58 8.40 -13.04
CA LYS A 303 -13.85 8.66 -13.74
C LYS A 303 -14.34 10.10 -13.59
N PHE A 304 -13.80 10.84 -12.60
CA PHE A 304 -14.10 12.25 -12.37
C PHE A 304 -13.03 13.17 -12.96
N PHE A 305 -12.01 12.56 -13.59
CA PHE A 305 -10.93 13.19 -14.34
C PHE A 305 -11.44 13.83 -15.61
#